data_AF-A0A6L9ZX53-F1
#
_entry.id   AF-A0A6L9ZX53-F1
#
_cell.length_a   1.000
_cell.length_b   1.000
_cell.length_c   1.000
_cell.angle_alpha   90.00
_cell.angle_beta   90.00
_cell.angle_gamma   90.00
#
_symmetry.space_group_name_H-M   'P 1'
#
loop_
_entity.id
_entity.type
_entity.pdbx_description
1 polymer ?
#
loop_
_entity_poly.entity_id
_entity_poly.type
_entity_poly.pdbx_seq_one_letter_code
_entity_poly.pdbx_strand_id
1 'polypeptide(L)' 'MNGIDNYYQEISCRDYPFMNPQIEDASWGARLMIVIDPFGNKIMFNESTDR' A
#
# COMPACT_ATOMS: atom_id res chain seq x y z
N MET A 1 -12.68 -8.50 -0.46
CA MET A 1 -12.11 -7.21 -0.89
C MET A 1 -11.54 -6.57 0.35
N ASN A 2 -10.21 -6.53 0.45
CA ASN A 2 -9.51 -5.97 1.61
C ASN A 2 -9.44 -4.45 1.48
N GLY A 3 -9.42 -3.72 2.59
CA GLY A 3 -9.37 -2.26 2.60
C GLY A 3 -8.12 -1.73 1.90
N ILE A 4 -6.98 -2.42 2.09
CA ILE A 4 -5.71 -2.05 1.45
C ILE A 4 -5.75 -2.19 -0.08
N ASP A 5 -6.36 -3.25 -0.62
CA ASP A 5 -6.44 -3.44 -2.07
C ASP A 5 -7.29 -2.36 -2.75
N ASN A 6 -8.40 -1.97 -2.13
CA ASN A 6 -9.23 -0.86 -2.62
C ASN A 6 -8.47 0.47 -2.56
N TYR A 7 -7.74 0.71 -1.47
CA TYR A 7 -6.93 1.91 -1.32
C TYR A 7 -5.77 1.96 -2.34
N TYR A 8 -5.13 0.82 -2.60
CA TYR A 8 -4.11 0.68 -3.65
C TYR A 8 -4.64 1.09 -5.02
N GLN A 9 -5.84 0.63 -5.40
CA GLN A 9 -6.48 1.02 -6.65
C GLN A 9 -6.79 2.52 -6.70
N GLU A 10 -7.34 3.08 -5.62
CA GLU A 10 -7.65 4.52 -5.56
C GLU A 10 -6.40 5.37 -5.79
N ILE A 11 -5.30 5.07 -5.08
CA ILE A 11 -4.11 5.91 -5.17
C ILE A 11 -3.29 5.64 -6.43
N SER A 12 -3.34 4.43 -7.00
CA SER A 12 -2.69 4.13 -8.28
C SER A 12 -3.34 4.89 -9.44
N CYS A 13 -4.60 5.32 -9.29
CA CYS A 13 -5.27 6.21 -10.23
C CYS A 13 -4.88 7.69 -10.06
N ARG A 14 -4.14 8.08 -9.01
CA ARG A 14 -3.67 9.45 -8.83
C ARG A 14 -2.42 9.69 -9.66
N ASP A 15 -2.37 10.83 -10.33
CA ASP A 15 -1.23 11.22 -11.19
C ASP A 15 -0.05 11.75 -10.34
N TYR A 16 0.53 10.86 -9.52
CA TYR A 16 1.75 11.14 -8.78
C TYR A 16 2.83 10.10 -9.13
N PRO A 17 3.64 10.35 -10.19
CA PRO A 17 4.56 9.35 -10.73
C PRO A 17 5.68 8.94 -9.76
N PHE A 18 5.97 9.78 -8.76
CA PHE A 18 7.01 9.47 -7.76
C PHE A 18 6.50 8.59 -6.61
N MET A 19 5.19 8.36 -6.48
CA MET A 19 4.60 7.58 -5.38
C MET A 19 5.07 6.13 -5.36
N ASN A 20 5.24 5.53 -6.55
CA ASN A 20 5.61 4.14 -6.77
C ASN A 20 4.92 3.16 -5.81
N PRO A 21 3.58 3.07 -5.83
CA PRO A 21 2.85 2.24 -4.88
C PRO A 21 3.13 0.74 -5.15
N GLN A 22 3.42 0.00 -4.09
CA GLN A 22 3.66 -1.44 -4.11
C GLN A 22 2.68 -2.13 -3.14
N ILE A 23 2.22 -3.32 -3.49
CA ILE A 23 1.35 -4.15 -2.65
C ILE A 23 1.92 -5.56 -2.57
N GLU A 24 1.99 -6.13 -1.37
CA GLU A 24 2.52 -7.46 -1.12
C GLU A 24 1.77 -8.17 0.03
N ASP A 25 1.82 -9.49 0.05
CA ASP A 25 1.35 -10.30 1.17
C ASP A 25 2.50 -10.53 2.13
N ALA A 26 2.36 -10.01 3.35
CA ALA A 26 3.36 -10.17 4.38
C ALA A 26 3.32 -11.58 4.97
N SER A 27 4.50 -12.14 5.27
CA SER A 27 4.67 -13.50 5.79
C SER A 27 4.02 -13.74 7.15
N TRP A 28 3.67 -12.69 7.89
CA TRP A 28 2.98 -12.72 9.18
C TRP A 28 1.44 -12.62 9.06
N GLY A 29 0.87 -12.82 7.86
CA GLY A 29 -0.57 -12.86 7.68
C GLY A 29 -1.23 -11.48 7.63
N ALA A 30 -0.60 -10.53 6.93
CA ALA A 30 -1.15 -9.20 6.70
C ALA A 30 -1.00 -8.80 5.23
N ARG A 31 -1.91 -7.98 4.73
CA ARG A 31 -1.74 -7.27 3.47
C ARG A 31 -0.88 -6.04 3.73
N LEU A 32 0.19 -5.86 2.97
CA LEU A 32 1.09 -4.72 3.10
C LEU A 32 1.01 -3.87 1.84
N MET A 33 1.05 -2.56 2.03
CA MET A 33 1.19 -1.61 0.95
C MET A 33 2.28 -0.58 1.28
N ILE A 34 3.16 -0.31 0.33
CA ILE A 34 4.30 0.60 0.48
C ILE A 34 4.16 1.74 -0.54
N VAL A 35 4.38 2.97 -0.08
CA VAL A 35 4.48 4.15 -0.94
C VAL A 35 5.71 4.98 -0.58
N ILE A 36 6.21 5.72 -1.57
CA ILE A 36 7.29 6.69 -1.39
C ILE A 36 6.70 8.09 -1.38
N ASP A 37 6.99 8.85 -0.32
CA ASP A 37 6.56 10.25 -0.23
C ASP A 37 7.55 11.20 -0.94
N PRO A 38 7.20 12.48 -1.16
CA PRO A 38 8.07 13.46 -1.82
C PRO A 38 9.46 13.66 -1.20
N PHE A 39 9.61 13.39 0.10
CA PHE A 39 10.86 13.46 0.84
C PHE A 39 11.66 12.15 0.82
N GLY A 40 11.14 11.12 0.14
CA GLY A 40 11.79 9.82 0.00
C GLY A 40 11.62 8.89 1.20
N ASN A 41 10.75 9.18 2.17
CA ASN A 41 10.44 8.22 3.22
C ASN A 41 9.55 7.11 2.66
N LYS A 42 9.70 5.92 3.25
CA LYS A 42 8.85 4.77 2.95
C LYS A 42 7.72 4.73 3.95
N ILE A 43 6.49 4.87 3.46
CA ILE A 43 5.28 4.75 4.29
C ILE A 43 4.69 3.38 4.03
N MET A 44 4.46 2.61 5.09
CA MET A 44 3.91 1.25 5.03
C MET A 44 2.54 1.20 5.69
N PHE A 45 1.56 0.67 4.97
CA PHE A 45 0.22 0.37 5.46
C PHE A 45 0.09 -1.14 5.65
N ASN A 46 -0.52 -1.54 6.76
CA ASN A 46 -0.72 -2.93 7.17
C ASN A 46 -2.21 -3.14 7.45
N GLU A 47 -2.79 -4.18 6.86
CA GLU A 47 -4.11 -4.70 7.21
C GLU A 47 -3.97 -6.18 7.59
N SER A 48 -4.29 -6.53 8.83
CA SER A 48 -4.32 -7.93 9.28
C SER A 48 -5.35 -8.72 8.48
N THR A 49 -4.95 -9.89 7.99
CA THR A 49 -5.85 -10.83 7.30
C THR A 49 -6.68 -11.65 8.29
N ASP A 50 -6.28 -11.67 9.56
CA ASP A 50 -7.02 -12.26 10.68
C ASP A 50 -8.16 -11.31 11.10
N ARG A 51 -9.36 -11.56 10.60
CA ARG A 51 -10.62 -10.92 11.04
C ARG A 51 -11.59 -11.99 11.53
#